data_AF-A0A2E0KV19-F1
#
_entry.id   AF-A0A2E0KV19-F1
#
_cell.length_a   1.000
_cell.length_b   1.000
_cell.length_c   1.000
_cell.angle_alpha   90.00
_cell.angle_beta   90.00
_cell.angle_gamma   90.00
#
_symmetry.space_group_name_H-M   'P 1'
#
loop_
_entity.id
_entity.type
_entity.pdbx_description
1 polymer ?
#
loop_
_entity_poly.entity_id
_entity_poly.type
_entity_poly.pdbx_seq_one_letter_code
_entity_poly.pdbx_strand_id
1 'polypeptide(L)'
;MVFRFLICRYVHLQLDAFLDSRLSPRVRRRVARHIDTCPACYQAYARQRDLRRDLQATVPLVGRGAPPDFDRMWSAIRTELPRPQPRQTQFRYGLVMLLLVMALIVPLTMGNHDLTRTVPEHPMPQTDASTQTPDRITEPDIIVTLTSSPAQQTPPTLPEPDFSR
;
A
#
# COMPACT_ATOMS: atom_id res chain seq x y z
N MET A 1 -27.09 -29.33 -6.61
CA MET A 1 -26.01 -28.67 -7.40
C MET A 1 -25.37 -27.48 -6.69
N VAL A 2 -26.12 -26.65 -5.94
CA VAL A 2 -25.63 -25.45 -5.23
C VAL A 2 -24.39 -25.70 -4.35
N PHE A 3 -24.34 -26.81 -3.63
CA PHE A 3 -23.21 -27.11 -2.74
C PHE A 3 -21.87 -27.27 -3.47
N ARG A 4 -21.86 -27.85 -4.68
CA ARG A 4 -20.63 -27.94 -5.49
C ARG A 4 -20.14 -26.57 -5.92
N PHE A 5 -21.05 -25.66 -6.26
CA PHE A 5 -20.71 -24.29 -6.65
C PHE A 5 -20.03 -23.52 -5.50
N LEU A 6 -20.56 -23.64 -4.28
CA LEU A 6 -19.96 -23.00 -3.09
C LEU A 6 -18.55 -23.53 -2.80
N ILE A 7 -18.34 -24.84 -2.95
CA ILE A 7 -17.01 -25.44 -2.78
C ILE A 7 -16.05 -24.95 -3.87
N CYS A 8 -16.49 -24.91 -5.13
CA CYS A 8 -15.66 -24.39 -6.23
C CYS A 8 -15.23 -22.95 -5.96
N ARG A 9 -16.16 -22.09 -5.54
CA ARG A 9 -15.86 -20.69 -5.19
C ARG A 9 -14.88 -20.60 -4.01
N TYR A 10 -15.09 -21.41 -2.96
CA TYR A 10 -14.18 -21.46 -1.82
C TYR A 10 -12.77 -21.91 -2.22
N VAL A 11 -12.66 -22.95 -3.05
CA VAL A 11 -11.36 -23.41 -3.56
C VAL A 11 -10.70 -22.34 -4.41
N HIS A 12 -11.45 -21.66 -5.27
CA HIS A 12 -10.95 -20.55 -6.09
C HIS A 12 -10.33 -19.42 -5.26
N LEU A 13 -10.91 -19.08 -4.11
CA LEU A 13 -10.35 -18.07 -3.21
C LEU A 13 -9.08 -18.54 -2.48
N GLN A 14 -8.87 -19.85 -2.35
CA GLN A 14 -7.74 -20.45 -1.62
C GLN A 14 -6.61 -20.92 -2.53
N LEU A 15 -6.77 -20.76 -3.85
CA LEU A 15 -5.85 -21.27 -4.86
C LEU A 15 -4.46 -20.58 -4.79
N ASP A 16 -4.42 -19.26 -4.56
CA ASP A 16 -3.16 -18.52 -4.38
C ASP A 16 -2.41 -18.98 -3.13
N ALA A 17 -3.11 -19.09 -2.00
CA ALA A 17 -2.54 -19.60 -0.75
C ALA A 17 -2.09 -21.08 -0.86
N PHE A 18 -2.75 -21.86 -1.72
CA PHE A 18 -2.36 -23.24 -2.04
C PHE A 18 -1.05 -23.28 -2.84
N LEU A 19 -0.90 -22.41 -3.85
CA LEU A 19 0.32 -22.30 -4.64
C LEU A 19 1.52 -21.83 -3.79
N ASP A 20 1.30 -20.90 -2.86
CA ASP A 20 2.34 -20.41 -1.94
C ASP A 20 2.59 -21.31 -0.73
N SER A 21 1.93 -22.46 -0.63
CA SER A 21 2.03 -23.38 0.52
C SER A 21 1.70 -22.72 1.87
N ARG A 22 0.88 -21.67 1.89
CA ARG A 22 0.45 -20.94 3.11
C ARG A 22 -0.76 -21.57 3.81
N LEU A 23 -1.38 -22.57 3.17
CA LEU A 23 -2.53 -23.28 3.74
C LEU A 23 -2.10 -24.29 4.82
N SER A 24 -2.95 -24.42 5.84
CA SER A 24 -2.80 -25.49 6.84
C SER A 24 -2.87 -26.89 6.18
N PRO A 25 -2.18 -27.91 6.72
CA PRO A 25 -2.13 -29.25 6.11
C PRO A 25 -3.49 -29.93 5.93
N ARG A 26 -4.47 -29.58 6.77
CA ARG A 26 -5.84 -30.09 6.66
C ARG A 26 -6.58 -29.47 5.48
N VAL A 27 -6.50 -28.15 5.32
CA VAL A 27 -7.16 -27.43 4.22
C VAL A 27 -6.50 -27.76 2.89
N ARG A 28 -5.16 -27.85 2.86
CA ARG A 28 -4.41 -28.23 1.65
C ARG A 28 -4.86 -29.57 1.07
N ARG A 29 -5.04 -30.59 1.92
CA ARG A 29 -5.55 -31.91 1.50
C ARG A 29 -6.97 -31.85 0.94
N ARG A 30 -7.84 -31.02 1.51
CA ARG A 30 -9.22 -30.84 1.03
C ARG A 30 -9.25 -30.14 -0.33
N VAL A 31 -8.46 -29.09 -0.51
CA VAL A 31 -8.32 -28.35 -1.76
C VAL A 31 -7.75 -29.26 -2.85
N ALA A 32 -6.67 -30.00 -2.57
CA ALA A 32 -6.07 -30.95 -3.50
C ALA A 32 -7.09 -31.99 -4.01
N ARG A 33 -7.81 -32.65 -3.09
CA ARG A 33 -8.85 -33.62 -3.45
C ARG A 33 -9.97 -33.02 -4.31
N HIS A 34 -10.33 -31.75 -4.08
CA HIS A 34 -11.33 -31.08 -4.90
C HIS A 34 -10.79 -30.76 -6.30
N ILE A 35 -9.55 -30.30 -6.41
CA ILE A 35 -8.88 -30.06 -7.70
C ILE A 35 -8.81 -31.36 -8.52
N ASP A 36 -8.52 -32.50 -7.89
CA ASP A 36 -8.44 -33.81 -8.56
C ASP A 36 -9.80 -34.29 -9.11
N THR A 37 -10.90 -33.82 -8.55
CA THR A 37 -12.26 -34.28 -8.90
C THR A 37 -13.07 -33.28 -9.72
N CYS A 38 -12.63 -32.02 -9.80
CA CYS A 38 -13.36 -30.93 -10.44
C CYS A 38 -12.55 -30.33 -11.60
N PRO A 39 -12.92 -30.60 -12.87
CA PRO A 39 -12.14 -30.13 -14.02
C PRO A 39 -12.07 -28.60 -14.12
N ALA A 40 -13.12 -27.88 -13.71
CA ALA A 40 -13.12 -26.42 -13.70
C ALA A 40 -12.09 -25.85 -12.70
N CYS A 41 -11.99 -26.41 -11.50
CA CYS A 41 -10.99 -25.98 -10.52
C CYS A 41 -9.57 -26.36 -10.95
N TYR A 42 -9.40 -27.52 -11.61
CA TYR A 42 -8.13 -27.92 -12.19
C TYR A 42 -7.65 -26.97 -13.28
N GLN A 43 -8.53 -26.54 -14.19
CA GLN A 43 -8.18 -25.56 -15.22
C GLN A 43 -7.78 -24.20 -14.64
N ALA A 44 -8.48 -23.73 -13.60
CA ALA A 44 -8.12 -22.51 -12.89
C ALA A 44 -6.73 -22.63 -12.22
N TYR A 45 -6.46 -23.77 -11.59
CA TYR A 45 -5.15 -24.10 -11.01
C TYR A 45 -4.03 -24.10 -12.06
N ALA A 46 -4.24 -24.78 -13.18
CA ALA A 46 -3.26 -24.84 -14.27
C ALA A 46 -2.94 -23.44 -14.79
N ARG A 47 -3.98 -22.63 -15.06
CA ARG A 47 -3.82 -21.25 -15.56
C ARG A 47 -3.00 -20.38 -14.61
N GLN A 48 -3.30 -20.39 -13.31
CA GLN A 48 -2.54 -19.62 -12.33
C GLN A 48 -1.09 -20.11 -12.21
N ARG A 49 -0.88 -21.42 -12.26
CA ARG A 49 0.46 -22.01 -12.22
C ARG A 49 1.28 -21.60 -13.44
N ASP A 50 0.68 -21.61 -14.62
CA ASP A 50 1.34 -21.21 -15.86
C ASP A 50 1.65 -19.73 -15.87
N LEU A 51 0.71 -18.88 -15.43
CA LEU A 51 0.94 -17.44 -15.26
C LEU A 51 2.08 -17.17 -14.26
N ARG A 52 2.14 -17.90 -13.14
CA ARG A 52 3.26 -17.77 -12.19
C ARG A 52 4.59 -18.19 -12.81
N ARG A 53 4.60 -19.29 -13.58
CA ARG A 53 5.80 -19.75 -14.28
C ARG A 53 6.26 -18.72 -15.32
N ASP A 54 5.33 -18.16 -16.06
CA ASP A 54 5.60 -17.11 -17.04
C ASP A 54 6.13 -15.84 -16.37
N LEU A 55 5.52 -15.39 -15.27
CA LEU A 55 6.06 -14.28 -14.46
C LEU A 55 7.46 -14.59 -13.91
N GLN A 56 7.72 -15.83 -13.47
CA GLN A 56 9.05 -16.22 -12.99
C GLN A 56 10.10 -16.29 -14.11
N ALA A 57 9.68 -16.52 -15.35
CA ALA A 57 10.55 -16.54 -16.51
C ALA A 57 10.78 -15.14 -17.07
N THR A 58 9.72 -14.33 -17.13
CA THR A 58 9.68 -13.03 -17.80
C THR A 58 10.08 -11.88 -16.90
N VAL A 59 9.88 -11.97 -15.58
CA VAL A 59 10.49 -11.03 -14.64
C VAL A 59 11.96 -11.45 -14.52
N PRO A 60 12.91 -10.82 -15.25
CA PRO A 60 14.32 -11.06 -15.00
C PRO A 60 14.51 -10.83 -13.51
N LEU A 61 15.12 -11.79 -12.82
CA LEU A 61 15.27 -11.67 -11.38
C LEU A 61 15.89 -10.32 -11.04
N VAL A 62 15.01 -9.42 -10.59
CA VAL A 62 15.37 -8.14 -10.03
C VAL A 62 16.14 -8.51 -8.76
N GLY A 63 17.47 -8.61 -8.89
CA GLY A 63 18.36 -9.06 -7.82
C GLY A 63 19.22 -10.32 -8.04
N ARG A 64 19.24 -10.99 -9.21
CA ARG A 64 20.31 -12.00 -9.50
C ARG A 64 21.58 -11.40 -10.11
N GLY A 65 21.54 -10.15 -10.57
CA GLY A 65 22.72 -9.40 -11.01
C GLY A 65 23.32 -8.65 -9.82
N ALA A 66 24.21 -9.30 -9.07
CA ALA A 66 24.81 -8.83 -7.81
C ALA A 66 23.77 -8.51 -6.71
N PRO A 67 24.05 -8.83 -5.43
CA PRO A 67 23.27 -8.23 -4.36
C PRO A 67 23.34 -6.71 -4.55
N PRO A 68 22.20 -6.00 -4.62
CA PRO A 68 22.25 -4.55 -4.67
C PRO A 68 23.10 -4.09 -3.49
N ASP A 69 24.13 -3.31 -3.79
CA ASP A 69 25.03 -2.74 -2.79
C ASP A 69 24.25 -1.67 -2.03
N PHE A 70 23.40 -2.14 -1.11
CA PHE A 70 22.56 -1.31 -0.28
C PHE A 70 23.42 -0.33 0.52
N ASP A 71 24.66 -0.70 0.87
CA ASP A 71 25.58 0.20 1.53
C ASP A 71 25.96 1.39 0.64
N ARG A 72 26.26 1.14 -0.64
CA ARG A 72 26.51 2.22 -1.60
C ARG A 72 25.28 3.09 -1.82
N MET A 73 24.09 2.50 -2.03
CA MET A 73 22.86 3.28 -2.19
C MET A 73 22.52 4.09 -0.93
N TRP A 74 22.66 3.50 0.25
CA TRP A 74 22.40 4.16 1.53
C TRP A 74 23.44 5.24 1.86
N SER A 75 24.68 5.11 1.37
CA SER A 75 25.71 6.14 1.45
C SER A 75 25.34 7.36 0.58
N ALA A 76 24.83 7.13 -0.63
CA ALA A 76 24.40 8.20 -1.53
C ALA A 76 23.21 9.00 -0.96
N ILE A 77 22.25 8.30 -0.35
CA ILE A 77 21.12 8.93 0.34
C ILE A 77 21.63 9.77 1.52
N ARG A 78 22.56 9.24 2.34
CA ARG A 78 23.14 9.99 3.47
C ARG A 78 23.91 11.25 3.03
N THR A 79 24.43 11.29 1.81
CA THR A 79 25.07 12.50 1.28
C THR A 79 24.09 13.56 0.80
N GLU A 80 22.87 13.16 0.43
CA GLU A 80 21.81 14.08 -0.01
C GLU A 80 21.00 14.66 1.16
N LEU A 81 20.97 13.99 2.31
CA LEU A 81 20.32 14.54 3.49
C LEU A 81 21.09 15.80 3.96
N PRO A 82 20.43 16.97 4.06
CA PRO A 82 21.06 18.16 4.59
C PRO A 82 21.45 17.89 6.04
N ARG A 83 22.76 17.81 6.30
CA ARG A 83 23.25 17.73 7.69
C ARG A 83 22.79 19.00 8.41
N PRO A 84 22.13 18.88 9.58
CA PRO A 84 21.81 20.05 10.38
C PRO A 84 23.14 20.72 10.73
N GLN A 85 23.43 21.87 10.09
CA GLN A 85 24.59 22.66 10.45
C GLN A 85 24.39 23.07 11.92
N PRO A 86 25.33 22.72 12.83
CA PRO A 86 25.26 23.20 14.19
C PRO A 86 25.44 24.71 14.15
N ARG A 87 24.32 25.44 14.18
CA ARG A 87 24.31 26.90 14.31
C ARG A 87 24.76 27.24 15.74
N GLN A 88 26.06 27.13 16.00
CA GLN A 88 26.67 27.42 17.31
C GLN A 88 26.38 28.85 17.79
N THR A 89 26.04 29.78 16.90
CA THR A 89 25.67 31.16 17.24
C THR A 89 24.24 31.35 17.73
N GLN A 90 23.36 30.34 17.66
CA GLN A 90 21.95 30.47 18.04
C GLN A 90 21.64 30.14 19.51
N PHE A 91 22.57 29.52 20.26
CA PHE A 91 22.33 29.21 21.67
C PHE A 91 22.14 30.46 22.55
N ARG A 92 22.81 31.57 22.21
CA ARG A 92 22.66 32.83 22.94
C ARG A 92 21.25 33.41 22.82
N TYR A 93 20.64 33.31 21.65
CA TYR A 93 19.27 33.78 21.43
C TYR A 93 18.23 32.79 21.97
N GLY A 94 18.52 31.49 21.95
CA GLY A 94 17.63 30.46 22.51
C GLY A 94 17.35 30.67 23.99
N LEU A 95 18.37 31.00 24.79
CA LEU A 95 18.21 31.26 26.22
C LEU A 95 17.41 32.56 26.49
N VAL A 96 17.64 33.60 25.69
CA VAL A 96 16.87 34.85 25.77
C VAL A 96 15.40 34.61 25.42
N MET A 97 15.12 33.86 24.35
CA MET A 97 13.75 33.51 23.96
C MET A 97 13.06 32.65 25.02
N LEU A 98 13.77 31.67 25.59
CA LEU A 98 13.24 30.83 26.67
C LEU A 98 12.91 31.64 27.93
N LEU A 99 13.79 32.55 28.33
CA LEU A 99 13.51 33.47 29.44
C LEU A 99 12.32 34.39 29.14
N LEU A 100 12.22 34.90 27.92
CA LEU A 100 11.11 35.77 27.51
C LEU A 100 9.78 35.00 27.50
N VAL A 101 9.76 33.78 26.97
CA VAL A 101 8.58 32.90 26.99
C VAL A 101 8.20 32.55 28.43
N MET A 102 9.17 32.21 29.28
CA MET A 102 8.92 31.91 30.68
C MET A 102 8.38 33.13 31.44
N ALA A 103 8.93 34.32 31.20
CA ALA A 103 8.44 35.58 31.76
C ALA A 103 7.01 35.92 31.33
N LEU A 104 6.59 35.48 30.14
CA LEU A 104 5.24 35.68 29.63
C LEU A 104 4.24 34.64 30.17
N ILE A 105 4.68 33.39 30.34
CA ILE A 105 3.84 32.29 30.82
C ILE A 105 3.55 32.39 32.32
N VAL A 106 4.53 32.78 33.13
CA VAL A 106 4.37 32.83 34.60
C VAL A 106 3.16 33.68 35.04
N PRO A 107 2.99 34.93 34.57
CA PRO A 107 1.80 35.73 34.88
C PRO A 107 0.50 35.12 34.37
N LEU A 108 0.53 34.51 33.18
CA LEU A 108 -0.64 33.85 32.60
C LEU A 108 -1.07 32.63 33.42
N THR A 109 -0.13 31.89 34.02
CA THR A 109 -0.45 30.73 34.85
C THR A 109 -0.97 31.11 36.23
N MET A 110 -0.42 32.16 36.86
CA MET A 110 -0.89 32.63 38.17
C MET A 110 -2.20 33.45 38.09
N GLY A 111 -2.46 34.12 36.97
CA GLY A 111 -3.66 34.95 36.79
C GLY A 111 -4.95 34.20 36.41
N ASN A 112 -4.90 32.88 36.17
CA ASN A 112 -6.00 32.13 35.56
C ASN A 112 -6.74 31.16 36.51
N HIS A 113 -6.51 31.25 37.82
CA HIS A 113 -7.17 30.36 38.79
C HIS A 113 -8.70 30.59 38.94
N ASP A 114 -9.26 31.65 38.35
CA ASP A 114 -10.71 31.94 38.40
C ASP A 114 -11.49 31.56 37.12
N LEU A 115 -10.85 30.93 36.11
CA LEU A 115 -11.58 30.41 34.95
C LEU A 115 -12.12 29.00 35.22
N THR A 116 -13.07 28.87 36.15
CA THR A 116 -14.07 27.79 36.12
C THR A 116 -14.95 27.99 34.89
N ARG A 117 -14.37 27.71 33.72
CA ARG A 117 -15.04 27.70 32.44
C ARG A 117 -15.96 26.48 32.46
N THR A 118 -17.25 26.72 32.64
CA THR A 118 -18.29 25.75 32.39
C THR A 118 -18.13 25.26 30.96
N VAL A 119 -17.54 24.08 30.80
CA VAL A 119 -17.38 23.42 29.51
C VAL A 119 -18.79 23.10 29.02
N PRO A 120 -19.24 23.65 27.87
CA PRO A 120 -20.50 23.24 27.28
C PRO A 120 -20.39 21.75 26.96
N GLU A 121 -21.21 20.93 27.58
CA GLU A 121 -21.32 19.51 27.25
C GLU A 121 -21.64 19.40 25.77
N HIS A 122 -20.69 18.88 24.99
CA HIS A 122 -20.93 18.55 23.60
C HIS A 122 -21.96 17.41 23.57
N PRO A 123 -23.07 17.54 22.82
CA PRO A 123 -24.03 16.47 22.68
C PRO A 123 -23.29 15.25 22.08
N MET A 124 -23.30 14.14 22.82
CA MET A 124 -22.72 12.90 22.36
C MET A 124 -23.40 12.50 21.05
N PRO A 125 -22.63 12.10 20.02
CA PRO A 125 -23.20 11.55 18.80
C PRO A 125 -24.00 10.30 19.15
N GLN A 126 -25.31 10.36 18.95
CA GLN A 126 -26.18 9.20 19.03
C GLN A 126 -25.68 8.20 17.99
N THR A 127 -25.32 7.02 18.47
CA THR A 127 -24.92 5.89 17.63
C THR A 127 -26.20 5.35 17.01
N ASP A 128 -26.67 5.99 15.94
CA ASP A 128 -27.76 5.47 15.15
C ASP A 128 -27.32 4.13 14.57
N ALA A 129 -27.97 3.10 15.10
CA ALA A 129 -27.91 1.75 14.61
C ALA A 129 -28.31 1.71 13.13
N SER A 130 -27.77 0.71 12.44
CA SER A 130 -28.31 0.17 11.18
C SER A 130 -27.90 0.89 9.90
N THR A 131 -26.65 0.67 9.46
CA THR A 131 -26.40 0.52 8.03
C THR A 131 -27.08 -0.78 7.56
N GLN A 132 -28.38 -0.70 7.27
CA GLN A 132 -29.02 -1.70 6.41
C GLN A 132 -28.37 -1.56 5.03
N THR A 133 -27.62 -2.57 4.62
CA THR A 133 -27.16 -2.72 3.25
C THR A 133 -28.40 -2.98 2.38
N PRO A 134 -28.76 -2.09 1.44
CA PRO A 134 -29.87 -2.36 0.53
C PRO A 134 -29.48 -3.51 -0.42
N ASP A 135 -30.20 -4.61 -0.26
CA ASP A 135 -30.23 -5.75 -1.16
C ASP A 135 -31.03 -5.37 -2.41
N ARG A 136 -30.45 -4.58 -3.32
CA ARG A 136 -30.97 -4.44 -4.70
C ARG A 136 -29.93 -3.83 -5.65
N ILE A 137 -29.22 -4.71 -6.35
CA ILE A 137 -28.51 -4.36 -7.58
C ILE A 137 -29.58 -4.29 -8.68
N THR A 138 -30.09 -3.09 -8.94
CA THR A 138 -30.65 -2.75 -10.26
C THR A 138 -29.49 -2.16 -11.06
N GLU A 139 -29.23 -2.72 -12.24
CA GLU A 139 -28.21 -2.29 -13.21
C GLU A 139 -28.06 -0.76 -13.30
N PRO A 140 -26.86 -0.22 -13.07
CA PRO A 140 -26.43 0.99 -13.74
C PRO A 140 -25.70 0.58 -15.03
N ASP A 141 -26.25 1.03 -16.15
CA ASP A 141 -25.62 1.07 -17.46
C ASP A 141 -24.33 1.92 -17.35
N ILE A 142 -23.19 1.25 -17.17
CA ILE A 142 -21.88 1.92 -17.13
C ILE A 142 -21.49 2.20 -18.57
N ILE A 143 -21.88 3.39 -19.05
CA ILE A 143 -21.33 3.97 -20.27
C ILE A 143 -19.87 4.32 -19.96
N VAL A 144 -18.96 3.40 -20.29
CA VAL A 144 -17.52 3.65 -20.30
C VAL A 144 -17.22 4.55 -21.49
N THR A 145 -17.24 5.87 -21.27
CA THR A 145 -16.69 6.83 -22.22
C THR A 145 -15.17 6.67 -22.22
N LEU A 146 -14.67 5.83 -23.12
CA LEU A 146 -13.26 5.75 -23.47
C LEU A 146 -12.86 7.09 -24.13
N THR A 147 -12.41 8.07 -23.36
CA THR A 147 -11.61 9.18 -23.89
C THR A 147 -10.24 8.64 -24.23
N SER A 148 -10.12 8.06 -25.43
CA SER A 148 -8.84 7.81 -26.09
C SER A 148 -8.11 9.14 -26.24
N SER A 149 -7.08 9.36 -25.42
CA SER A 149 -6.11 10.44 -25.60
C SER A 149 -5.03 9.94 -26.58
N PRO A 150 -4.95 10.46 -27.82
CA PRO A 150 -3.83 10.17 -28.71
C PRO A 150 -2.64 11.05 -28.29
N ALA A 151 -1.95 10.66 -27.22
CA ALA A 151 -0.62 11.17 -26.95
C ALA A 151 0.37 10.41 -27.83
N GLN A 152 0.50 10.91 -29.05
CA GLN A 152 1.52 10.54 -30.01
C GLN A 152 2.91 10.89 -29.45
N GLN A 153 3.49 9.97 -28.68
CA GLN A 153 4.89 10.01 -28.31
C GLN A 153 5.71 9.42 -29.44
N THR A 154 6.20 10.32 -30.30
CA THR A 154 7.26 10.02 -31.26
C THR A 154 8.50 9.57 -30.47
N PRO A 155 9.06 8.38 -30.73
CA PRO A 155 10.31 7.95 -30.12
C PRO A 155 11.45 8.92 -30.51
N PRO A 156 12.34 9.30 -29.59
CA PRO A 156 13.57 9.98 -29.97
C PRO A 156 14.45 8.99 -30.76
N THR A 157 14.61 9.24 -32.05
CA THR A 157 15.60 8.58 -32.90
C THR A 157 16.99 8.85 -32.33
N LEU A 158 17.60 7.81 -31.79
CA LEU A 158 19.00 7.80 -31.35
C LEU A 158 19.89 7.95 -32.60
N PRO A 159 20.87 8.88 -32.64
CA PRO A 159 21.80 8.98 -33.76
C PRO A 159 22.66 7.71 -33.85
N GLU A 160 22.72 7.17 -35.06
CA GLU A 160 23.51 6.01 -35.46
C GLU A 160 25.01 6.31 -35.23
N PRO A 161 25.77 5.42 -34.55
CA PRO A 161 27.21 5.60 -34.38
C PRO A 161 27.94 5.34 -35.71
N ASP A 162 28.60 6.36 -36.22
CA ASP A 162 29.48 6.34 -37.40
C ASP A 162 30.73 5.48 -37.10
N PHE A 163 30.73 4.24 -37.59
CA PHE A 163 31.89 3.35 -37.58
C PHE A 163 32.64 3.45 -38.91
N SER A 164 33.36 4.55 -39.08
CA SER A 164 34.33 4.74 -40.16
C SER A 164 35.75 4.88 -39.58
N ARG A 165 36.42 3.76 -39.31
CA ARG A 165 37.90 3.69 -39.25
C ARG A 165 38.44 2.26 -39.23
#